data_AF-A0A5P9GSS9-F1
#
_entry.id   AF-A0A5P9GSS9-F1
#
_cell.length_a   1.000
_cell.length_b   1.000
_cell.length_c   1.000
_cell.angle_alpha   90.00
_cell.angle_beta   90.00
_cell.angle_gamma   90.00
#
_symmetry.space_group_name_H-M   'P 1'
#
loop_
_entity.id
_entity.type
_entity.pdbx_description
1 polymer ?
#
loop_
_entity_poly.entity_id
_entity_poly.type
_entity_poly.pdbx_seq_one_letter_code
_entity_poly.pdbx_strand_id
1 'polypeptide(L)'
;MKRNYCLQTYVTAQVDDWIKAKARERGVSSSIVVGDCIHDAWMRDMEADLRTPATDPVRQNIFITVALDALLTYHPEADLRDLVVDAYHRRLVRLGLVAPRSAGDDHGE
;
A
#
# COMPACT_ATOMS: atom_id res chain seq x y z
N MET A 1 30.56 -17.09 16.17
CA MET A 1 30.54 -16.38 14.87
C MET A 1 29.29 -16.78 14.12
N LYS A 2 28.41 -15.83 13.76
CA LYS A 2 27.33 -16.11 12.80
C LYS A 2 27.99 -16.28 11.42
N ARG A 3 27.67 -17.38 10.75
CA ARG A 3 28.26 -17.73 9.45
C ARG A 3 27.44 -17.03 8.37
N ASN A 4 28.02 -16.02 7.74
CA ASN A 4 27.40 -15.33 6.61
C ASN A 4 27.53 -16.21 5.35
N TYR A 5 26.48 -16.24 4.54
CA TYR A 5 26.47 -16.92 3.25
C TYR A 5 26.71 -15.89 2.15
N CYS A 6 27.59 -16.21 1.20
CA CYS A 6 27.83 -15.38 0.03
C CYS A 6 26.87 -15.80 -1.10
N LEU A 7 26.23 -14.81 -1.71
CA LEU A 7 25.35 -15.01 -2.86
C LEU A 7 25.99 -14.34 -4.07
N GLN A 8 26.24 -15.11 -5.13
CA GLN A 8 26.67 -14.59 -6.42
C GLN A 8 25.47 -14.57 -7.36
N THR A 9 25.19 -13.41 -7.96
CA THR A 9 24.06 -13.22 -8.87
C THR A 9 24.47 -12.34 -10.04
N TYR A 10 23.66 -12.36 -11.10
CA TYR A 10 23.81 -11.51 -12.27
C TYR A 10 22.72 -10.44 -12.26
N VAL A 11 23.11 -9.20 -12.54
CA VAL A 11 22.21 -8.06 -12.64
C VAL A 11 22.46 -7.32 -13.95
N THR A 12 21.48 -6.55 -14.41
CA THR A 12 21.68 -5.66 -15.56
C THR A 12 22.63 -4.52 -15.19
N ALA A 13 23.28 -3.91 -16.19
CA ALA A 13 24.18 -2.77 -15.98
C ALA A 13 23.51 -1.63 -15.21
N GLN A 14 22.24 -1.34 -15.54
CA GLN A 14 21.45 -0.32 -14.86
C GLN A 14 21.32 -0.57 -13.34
N VAL A 15 21.15 -1.83 -12.93
CA VAL A 15 21.03 -2.19 -11.52
C VAL A 15 22.38 -2.10 -10.82
N ASP A 16 23.46 -2.52 -11.47
CA ASP A 16 24.83 -2.37 -10.92
C ASP A 16 25.20 -0.89 -10.70
N ASP A 17 24.94 -0.03 -11.68
CA ASP A 17 25.17 1.42 -11.57
C ASP A 17 24.36 2.04 -10.43
N TRP A 18 23.09 1.65 -10.29
CA TRP A 18 22.23 2.09 -9.20
C TRP A 18 22.76 1.64 -7.83
N ILE A 19 23.20 0.38 -7.68
CA ILE A 19 23.79 -0.12 -6.43
C ILE A 19 25.05 0.68 -6.07
N LYS A 20 25.95 0.90 -7.03
CA LYS A 20 27.18 1.67 -6.82
C LYS A 20 26.90 3.11 -6.44
N ALA A 21 25.91 3.75 -7.07
CA ALA A 21 25.48 5.10 -6.71
C ALA A 21 24.95 5.16 -5.27
N LYS A 22 24.08 4.23 -4.88
CA LYS A 22 23.54 4.14 -3.52
C LYS A 22 24.61 3.86 -2.47
N ALA A 23 25.56 2.98 -2.77
CA ALA A 23 26.68 2.67 -1.89
C ALA A 23 27.55 3.92 -1.64
N ARG A 24 27.84 4.67 -2.71
CA ARG A 24 28.59 5.94 -2.63
C ARG A 24 27.84 7.01 -1.85
N GLU A 25 26.54 7.18 -2.08
CA GLU A 25 25.69 8.13 -1.33
C GLU A 25 25.68 7.85 0.17
N ARG A 26 25.68 6.57 0.55
CA ARG A 26 25.61 6.12 1.95
C ARG A 26 26.99 5.95 2.62
N GLY A 27 28.08 6.00 1.86
CA GLY A 27 29.43 5.74 2.36
C GLY A 27 29.66 4.29 2.82
N VAL A 28 28.97 3.33 2.20
CA VAL A 28 29.04 1.89 2.55
C VAL A 28 29.43 1.03 1.36
N SER A 29 29.70 -0.26 1.57
CA SER A 29 29.94 -1.20 0.46
C SER A 29 28.66 -1.54 -0.31
N SER A 30 28.81 -1.87 -1.60
CA SER A 30 27.70 -2.38 -2.42
C SER A 30 27.05 -3.61 -1.83
N SER A 31 27.81 -4.47 -1.13
CA SER A 31 27.27 -5.66 -0.47
C SER A 31 26.28 -5.34 0.66
N ILE A 32 26.46 -4.21 1.37
CA ILE A 32 25.50 -3.74 2.38
C ILE A 32 24.21 -3.30 1.69
N VAL A 33 24.30 -2.52 0.62
CA VAL A 33 23.12 -2.07 -0.15
C VAL A 33 22.33 -3.26 -0.68
N VAL A 34 23.01 -4.26 -1.26
CA VAL A 34 22.36 -5.49 -1.75
C VAL A 34 21.73 -6.27 -0.60
N GLY A 35 22.45 -6.41 0.53
CA GLY A 35 21.95 -7.07 1.72
C GLY A 35 20.66 -6.44 2.25
N ASP A 36 20.64 -5.12 2.38
CA ASP A 36 19.46 -4.35 2.82
C ASP A 36 18.29 -4.58 1.86
N CYS A 37 18.52 -4.50 0.54
CA CYS A 37 17.47 -4.71 -0.46
C CYS A 37 16.86 -6.12 -0.38
N ILE A 38 17.69 -7.15 -0.18
CA ILE A 38 17.24 -8.54 -0.01
C ILE A 38 16.46 -8.68 1.30
N HIS A 39 16.95 -8.08 2.39
CA HIS A 39 16.27 -8.14 3.68
C HIS A 39 14.90 -7.44 3.63
N ASP A 40 14.80 -6.28 3.01
CA ASP A 40 13.55 -5.54 2.83
C ASP A 40 12.56 -6.28 1.93
N ALA A 41 13.05 -7.01 0.92
CA ALA A 41 12.22 -7.88 0.11
C ALA A 41 11.68 -9.07 0.92
N TRP A 42 12.55 -9.74 1.68
CA TRP A 42 12.18 -10.86 2.54
C TRP A 42 11.18 -10.45 3.63
N MET A 43 11.39 -9.31 4.29
CA MET A 43 10.46 -8.79 5.31
C MET A 43 9.07 -8.51 4.73
N ARG A 44 8.97 -7.95 3.53
CA ARG A 44 7.68 -7.71 2.87
C ARG A 44 6.94 -9.00 2.54
N ASP A 45 7.67 -10.02 2.10
CA ASP A 45 7.10 -11.34 1.78
C ASP A 45 6.65 -12.07 3.05
N MET A 46 7.49 -12.06 4.09
CA MET A 46 7.15 -12.65 5.38
C MET A 46 5.98 -11.94 6.08
N GLU A 47 5.92 -10.62 6.00
CA GLU A 47 4.79 -9.85 6.55
C GLU A 47 3.49 -10.18 5.80
N ALA A 48 3.56 -10.45 4.49
CA ALA A 48 2.40 -10.89 3.72
C ALA A 48 1.89 -12.27 4.19
N ASP A 49 2.81 -13.21 4.48
CA ASP A 49 2.49 -14.54 5.00
C ASP A 49 1.99 -14.52 6.46
N LEU A 50 2.43 -13.55 7.27
CA LEU A 50 2.01 -13.36 8.66
C LEU A 50 0.65 -12.67 8.81
N ARG A 51 0.05 -12.19 7.71
CA ARG A 51 -1.30 -11.64 7.75
C ARG A 51 -2.31 -12.75 8.04
N THR A 52 -2.67 -12.88 9.31
CA THR A 52 -3.89 -13.57 9.71
C THR A 52 -5.07 -12.98 8.93
N PRO A 53 -6.14 -13.75 8.61
CA PRO A 53 -7.29 -13.24 7.84
C PRO A 53 -7.92 -11.94 8.40
N ALA A 54 -7.73 -11.67 9.70
CA ALA A 54 -8.17 -10.46 10.39
C ALA A 54 -7.28 -9.22 10.15
N THR A 55 -6.06 -9.40 9.64
CA THR A 55 -5.09 -8.32 9.34
C THR A 55 -4.82 -8.15 7.85
N ASP A 56 -5.44 -8.96 6.99
CA ASP A 56 -5.48 -8.72 5.55
C ASP A 56 -6.29 -7.44 5.27
N PRO A 57 -5.65 -6.34 4.81
CA PRO A 57 -6.32 -5.07 4.56
C PRO A 57 -7.41 -5.20 3.52
N VAL A 58 -7.29 -6.15 2.57
CA VAL A 58 -8.31 -6.37 1.54
C VAL A 58 -9.57 -6.96 2.19
N ARG A 59 -9.43 -8.01 2.99
CA ARG A 59 -10.56 -8.63 3.71
C ARG A 59 -11.18 -7.69 4.75
N GLN A 60 -10.36 -6.92 5.46
CA GLN A 60 -10.84 -5.93 6.41
C GLN A 60 -11.63 -4.82 5.72
N ASN A 61 -11.16 -4.32 4.58
CA ASN A 61 -11.89 -3.32 3.78
C ASN A 61 -13.22 -3.87 3.25
N ILE A 62 -13.25 -5.12 2.77
CA ILE A 62 -14.49 -5.77 2.33
C ILE A 62 -15.46 -5.88 3.51
N PHE A 63 -15.02 -6.36 4.68
CA PHE A 63 -15.85 -6.47 5.86
C PHE A 63 -16.44 -5.12 6.30
N ILE A 64 -15.60 -4.08 6.38
CA ILE A 64 -16.05 -2.73 6.74
C ILE A 64 -17.10 -2.20 5.76
N THR A 65 -16.89 -2.41 4.45
CA THR A 65 -17.82 -1.94 3.42
C THR A 65 -19.16 -2.65 3.51
N VAL A 66 -19.16 -3.98 3.69
CA VAL A 66 -20.38 -4.79 3.86
C VAL A 66 -21.11 -4.45 5.16
N ALA A 67 -20.38 -4.28 6.27
CA ALA A 67 -20.97 -3.89 7.55
C ALA A 67 -21.59 -2.49 7.50
N LEU A 68 -20.92 -1.54 6.85
CA LEU A 68 -21.45 -0.19 6.64
C LEU A 68 -22.71 -0.20 5.77
N ASP A 69 -22.73 -0.96 4.67
CA ASP A 69 -23.91 -1.11 3.81
C ASP A 69 -25.10 -1.73 4.57
N ALA A 70 -24.86 -2.75 5.39
CA ALA A 70 -25.88 -3.35 6.24
C ALA A 70 -26.42 -2.34 7.28
N LEU A 71 -25.54 -1.57 7.94
CA LEU A 71 -25.95 -0.55 8.90
C LEU A 71 -26.77 0.58 8.26
N LEU A 72 -26.39 1.01 7.06
CA LEU A 72 -27.09 2.08 6.33
C LEU A 72 -28.40 1.62 5.70
N THR A 73 -28.49 0.36 5.26
CA THR A 73 -29.71 -0.21 4.64
C THR A 73 -30.90 -0.26 5.60
N TYR A 74 -30.64 -0.48 6.90
CA TYR A 74 -31.70 -0.49 7.92
C TYR A 74 -31.85 0.85 8.65
N HIS A 75 -31.17 1.91 8.19
CA HIS A 75 -31.25 3.21 8.83
C HIS A 75 -32.56 3.94 8.43
N PRO A 76 -33.26 4.59 9.38
CA PRO A 76 -34.53 5.27 9.10
C PRO A 76 -34.39 6.52 8.21
N GLU A 77 -33.19 7.09 8.12
CA GLU A 77 -32.88 8.23 7.25
C GLU A 77 -32.34 7.74 5.90
N ALA A 78 -33.13 7.90 4.84
CA ALA A 78 -32.79 7.45 3.49
C ALA A 78 -31.55 8.16 2.91
N ASP A 79 -31.39 9.44 3.22
CA ASP A 79 -30.31 10.29 2.68
C ASP A 79 -28.95 10.03 3.38
N LEU A 80 -28.93 9.27 4.48
CA LEU A 80 -27.71 9.01 5.24
C LEU A 80 -26.67 8.26 4.39
N ARG A 81 -27.14 7.40 3.48
CA ARG A 81 -26.27 6.66 2.55
C ARG A 81 -25.46 7.61 1.68
N ASP A 82 -26.11 8.60 1.09
CA ASP A 82 -25.47 9.58 0.19
C ASP A 82 -24.51 10.50 0.97
N LEU A 83 -24.91 10.92 2.17
CA LEU A 83 -24.05 11.72 3.06
C LEU A 83 -22.75 10.99 3.46
N VAL A 84 -22.83 9.68 3.71
CA VAL A 84 -21.65 8.86 4.03
C VAL A 84 -20.74 8.70 2.81
N VAL A 85 -21.31 8.47 1.62
CA VAL A 85 -20.54 8.41 0.36
C VAL A 85 -19.80 9.72 0.10
N ASP A 86 -20.46 10.87 0.31
CA ASP A 86 -19.84 12.18 0.15
C ASP A 86 -18.76 12.47 1.21
N ALA A 87 -18.96 12.04 2.45
CA ALA A 87 -17.95 12.14 3.50
C ALA A 87 -16.72 11.27 3.18
N TYR A 88 -16.94 10.05 2.67
CA TYR A 88 -15.88 9.15 2.23
C TYR A 88 -15.09 9.74 1.06
N HIS A 89 -15.78 10.27 0.04
CA HIS A 89 -15.14 10.91 -1.10
C HIS A 89 -14.27 12.10 -0.68
N ARG A 90 -14.80 12.99 0.19
CA ARG A 90 -14.01 14.11 0.76
C ARG A 90 -12.78 13.65 1.55
N ARG A 91 -12.84 12.47 2.18
CA ARG A 91 -11.69 11.87 2.88
C ARG A 91 -10.63 11.36 1.89
N LEU A 92 -11.06 10.68 0.82
CA LEU A 92 -10.16 10.19 -0.23
C LEU A 92 -9.41 11.33 -0.94
N VAL A 93 -10.12 12.43 -1.24
CA VAL A 93 -9.51 13.63 -1.84
C VAL A 93 -8.46 14.24 -0.92
N ARG A 94 -8.75 14.37 0.39
CA ARG A 94 -7.77 14.89 1.37
C ARG A 94 -6.52 14.04 1.50
N LEU A 95 -6.65 12.72 1.29
CA LEU A 95 -5.53 11.78 1.33
C LEU A 95 -4.80 11.66 -0.02
N GLY A 96 -5.26 12.37 -1.06
CA GLY A 96 -4.66 12.32 -2.40
C GLY A 96 -4.89 10.99 -3.13
N LEU A 97 -5.86 10.19 -2.70
CA LEU A 97 -6.15 8.87 -3.26
C LEU A 97 -7.08 8.93 -4.48
N VAL A 98 -7.89 9.99 -4.58
CA VAL A 98 -8.81 10.25 -5.71
C VAL A 98 -8.77 11.73 -6.05
N ALA A 99 -8.90 12.05 -7.34
CA ALA A 99 -9.03 13.43 -7.79
C ALA A 99 -10.30 14.09 -7.21
N PRO A 100 -10.27 15.40 -6.89
CA PRO A 100 -11.49 16.12 -6.53
C PRO A 100 -12.54 15.92 -7.64
N ARG A 101 -13.78 15.60 -7.27
CA ARG A 101 -14.89 15.55 -8.22
C ARG A 101 -14.98 16.93 -8.88
N SER A 102 -14.80 16.97 -10.21
CA SER A 102 -15.05 18.17 -11.00
C SER A 102 -16.51 18.57 -10.82
N ALA A 103 -16.76 19.84 -10.54
CA ALA A 103 -18.07 20.40 -10.21
C ALA A 103 -19.04 20.48 -11.41
N GLY A 104 -19.10 19.44 -12.25
CA GLY A 104 -19.79 19.51 -13.54
C GLY A 104 -20.33 18.18 -14.04
N ASP A 105 -20.85 17.32 -13.15
CA ASP A 105 -21.56 16.08 -13.53
C ASP A 105 -22.84 15.90 -12.69
N ASP A 106 -23.52 17.02 -12.42
CA ASP A 106 -24.90 17.03 -11.92
C ASP A 106 -25.81 17.60 -13.01
N HIS A 107 -25.88 16.94 -14.17
CA HIS A 107 -26.98 17.06 -15.16
C HIS A 107 -26.97 15.87 -16.14
N GLY A 108 -28.03 15.06 -16.09
CA GLY A 108 -28.39 14.01 -17.05
C GLY A 108 -28.35 12.62 -16.38
N GLU A 109 -29.44 11.89 -16.17
CA GLU A 109 -30.79 11.89 -16.76
C GLU A 109 -31.76 11.24 -15.76
#